data_AF-A0A087S8V5-F1
#
_entry.id   AF-A0A087S8V5-F1
#
_cell.length_a   1.000
_cell.length_b   1.000
_cell.length_c   1.000
_cell.angle_alpha   90.00
_cell.angle_beta   90.00
_cell.angle_gamma   90.00
#
_symmetry.space_group_name_H-M   'P 1'
#
loop_
_entity.id
_entity.type
_entity.pdbx_description
1 polymer ?
#
loop_
_entity_poly.entity_id
_entity_poly.type
_entity_poly.pdbx_seq_one_letter_code
_entity_poly.pdbx_strand_id
1 'polypeptide(L)'
;MSYEKSNSTDVMMTENNDAPIEFRVIYKRRNRTENNDDPHQCKTIVKIEPHYMKKFGIKEGEIVKISGNTKSTAAICLPMSDSDFQETDEPEMEVEFLNNPEKKVQHFPKIILYGHVSCNVDVSHEWQRTVELSKFPENQTRTEELPEAEIVTLATMDIAEKLMLGYQSNLDYSEIMDFVVTKNDRINIPFKKEWFEQKQQEMLRHENQNDTSNMSRHNRSHPHGPPFPDSFQSAIVDVKPEGKPFWNITKNTKFEFKNTDIKQFFDLYRFTPKKLVNVISISKQIFVEDTEFTIPSLEVYSNMMKLIWYSHQRKKIPESDFTDLPKMHNMNRLYNDHPRLIITLKDDLGNEYNSTGESGGGGGSSGPDPTTREFVSDYSWHSIFLPTLDTNAKEIIVTVKEVQWIKQNRAIMDIPPPPPREPPHMTPIENQFPPKIVIAEGPWTFKIPINWQNQSTNEK
;
A
#
# COMPACT_ATOMS: atom_id res chain seq x y z
N MET A 1 20.19 -43.15 50.38
CA MET A 1 19.16 -43.69 49.47
C MET A 1 18.20 -42.54 49.16
N SER A 2 18.50 -41.52 48.36
CA SER A 2 19.12 -41.41 47.02
C SER A 2 18.44 -42.23 45.93
N TYR A 3 17.48 -41.60 45.24
CA TYR A 3 17.15 -41.68 43.81
C TYR A 3 16.48 -40.34 43.45
N GLU A 4 17.24 -39.38 42.95
CA GLU A 4 17.55 -39.09 41.53
C GLU A 4 16.51 -38.19 40.86
N LYS A 5 16.94 -36.92 40.72
CA LYS A 5 16.33 -35.87 39.89
C LYS A 5 16.56 -36.22 38.42
N SER A 6 15.49 -36.33 37.63
CA SER A 6 15.60 -36.23 36.17
C SER A 6 15.57 -34.76 35.77
N ASN A 7 16.70 -34.29 35.25
CA ASN A 7 16.86 -32.96 34.65
C ASN A 7 15.93 -32.82 33.44
N SER A 8 15.02 -31.86 33.53
CA SER A 8 14.36 -31.25 32.38
C SER A 8 15.38 -30.35 31.69
N THR A 9 15.91 -30.80 30.57
CA THR A 9 16.77 -30.02 29.69
C THR A 9 15.96 -28.84 29.14
N ASP A 10 16.25 -27.64 29.63
CA ASP A 10 15.93 -26.38 28.97
C ASP A 10 16.59 -26.39 27.59
N VAL A 11 15.80 -26.66 26.57
CA VAL A 11 16.18 -26.39 25.18
C VAL A 11 16.07 -24.89 25.01
N MET A 12 17.17 -24.18 25.29
CA MET A 12 17.35 -22.81 24.82
C MET A 12 17.32 -22.82 23.30
N MET A 13 16.15 -22.50 22.74
CA MET A 13 16.02 -22.03 21.37
C MET A 13 16.86 -20.76 21.26
N THR A 14 18.08 -20.91 20.73
CA THR A 14 18.86 -19.78 20.22
C THR A 14 18.21 -19.36 18.91
N GLU A 15 17.12 -18.59 19.00
CA GLU A 15 16.57 -17.88 17.86
C GLU A 15 17.65 -16.90 17.36
N ASN A 16 17.97 -16.98 16.06
CA ASN A 16 18.83 -16.02 15.38
C ASN A 16 18.22 -14.62 15.53
N ASN A 17 18.78 -13.80 16.44
CA ASN A 17 18.29 -12.46 16.79
C ASN A 17 18.47 -11.40 15.68
N ASP A 18 19.03 -11.77 14.52
CA ASP A 18 19.35 -10.84 13.42
C ASP A 18 18.40 -10.93 12.21
N ALA A 19 17.39 -11.81 12.25
CA ALA A 19 16.44 -11.91 11.15
C ALA A 19 15.43 -10.72 11.19
N PRO A 20 15.16 -10.06 10.06
CA PRO A 20 14.11 -9.05 9.98
C PRO A 20 12.76 -9.67 10.31
N ILE A 21 11.91 -8.90 10.98
CA ILE A 21 10.58 -9.38 11.39
C ILE A 21 9.52 -8.52 10.75
N GLU A 22 8.52 -9.22 10.25
CA GLU A 22 7.37 -8.65 9.60
C GLU A 22 6.34 -8.21 10.66
N PHE A 23 6.03 -6.92 10.68
CA PHE A 23 5.04 -6.31 11.54
C PHE A 23 3.86 -5.82 10.71
N ARG A 24 2.65 -5.94 11.25
CA ARG A 24 1.44 -5.32 10.70
C ARG A 24 1.36 -3.85 11.12
N VAL A 25 1.28 -2.98 10.14
CA VAL A 25 1.19 -1.53 10.27
C VAL A 25 -0.20 -1.10 10.70
N ILE A 26 -0.21 -0.25 11.72
CA ILE A 26 -1.35 0.54 12.16
C ILE A 26 -1.02 1.99 11.82
N TYR A 27 -1.86 2.60 10.97
CA TYR A 27 -1.64 3.98 10.51
C TYR A 27 -2.32 4.95 11.44
N LYS A 28 -1.54 5.78 12.14
CA LYS A 28 -2.05 7.03 12.69
C LYS A 28 -2.04 8.09 11.60
N ARG A 29 -3.13 8.19 10.83
CA ARG A 29 -3.30 9.30 9.88
C ARG A 29 -3.47 10.61 10.65
N ARG A 30 -2.90 11.69 10.13
CA ARG A 30 -3.18 13.06 10.57
C ARG A 30 -4.67 13.35 10.41
N ASN A 31 -5.42 13.35 11.51
CA ASN A 31 -6.78 13.85 11.48
C ASN A 31 -6.67 15.38 11.43
N ARG A 32 -6.79 15.97 10.23
CA ARG A 32 -6.57 17.41 9.99
C ARG A 32 -7.60 18.32 10.70
N THR A 33 -8.69 17.75 11.20
CA THR A 33 -9.81 18.45 11.86
C THR A 33 -9.84 18.30 13.38
N GLU A 34 -9.03 17.43 13.95
CA GLU A 34 -8.93 17.28 15.41
C GLU A 34 -7.60 17.88 15.86
N ASN A 35 -7.62 18.63 16.96
CA ASN A 35 -6.40 18.97 17.70
C ASN A 35 -5.79 17.64 18.17
N ASN A 36 -4.94 17.04 17.34
CA ASN A 36 -4.23 15.83 17.68
C ASN A 36 -3.16 16.19 18.72
N ASP A 37 -3.37 15.75 19.95
CA ASP A 37 -2.45 15.97 21.08
C ASP A 37 -1.22 15.03 21.03
N ASP A 38 -1.06 14.18 20.01
CA ASP A 38 0.11 13.29 19.88
C ASP A 38 1.34 14.06 19.34
N PRO A 39 2.35 14.35 20.19
CA PRO A 39 3.52 15.15 19.81
C PRO A 39 4.44 14.44 18.80
N HIS A 40 4.16 13.17 18.49
CA HIS A 40 4.95 12.35 17.58
C HIS A 40 4.35 12.25 16.17
N GLN A 41 3.14 12.80 15.95
CA GLN A 41 2.40 12.62 14.69
C GLN A 41 3.15 13.08 13.43
N CYS A 42 4.01 14.08 13.57
CA CYS A 42 4.84 14.61 12.50
C CYS A 42 6.29 14.12 12.55
N LYS A 43 6.68 13.17 13.40
CA LYS A 43 8.10 12.78 13.55
C LYS A 43 8.44 11.48 12.82
N THR A 44 9.72 11.22 12.64
CA THR A 44 10.28 9.96 12.09
C THR A 44 10.33 8.89 13.18
N ILE A 45 9.15 8.51 13.69
CA ILE A 45 8.99 7.62 14.85
C ILE A 45 8.17 6.38 14.46
N VAL A 46 8.53 5.25 15.06
CA VAL A 46 7.70 4.05 15.12
C VAL A 46 7.49 3.61 16.55
N LYS A 47 6.37 2.96 16.81
CA LYS A 47 6.11 2.32 18.10
C LYS A 47 5.81 0.84 17.95
N ILE A 48 6.43 0.03 18.80
CA ILE A 48 6.17 -1.42 18.91
C ILE A 48 5.97 -1.82 20.36
N GLU A 49 5.36 -2.98 20.58
CA GLU A 49 5.08 -3.47 21.94
C GLU A 49 6.40 -3.73 22.72
N PRO A 50 6.47 -3.38 24.01
CA PRO A 50 7.71 -3.48 24.79
C PRO A 50 8.36 -4.88 24.82
N HIS A 51 7.56 -5.95 24.78
CA HIS A 51 8.11 -7.30 24.78
C HIS A 51 8.80 -7.65 23.45
N TYR A 52 8.35 -7.10 22.32
CA TYR A 52 9.04 -7.22 21.04
C TYR A 52 10.35 -6.42 21.04
N MET A 53 10.38 -5.20 21.60
CA MET A 53 11.65 -4.45 21.77
C MET A 53 12.67 -5.27 22.56
N LYS A 54 12.25 -5.85 23.69
CA LYS A 54 13.10 -6.70 24.52
C LYS A 54 13.56 -7.95 23.78
N LYS A 55 12.66 -8.62 23.03
CA LYS A 55 12.98 -9.80 22.24
C LYS A 55 14.07 -9.52 21.20
N PHE A 56 14.06 -8.34 20.59
CA PHE A 56 15.00 -7.97 19.52
C PHE A 56 16.19 -7.14 20.00
N GLY A 57 16.32 -6.93 21.31
CA GLY A 57 17.40 -6.11 21.88
C GLY A 57 17.40 -4.68 21.32
N ILE A 58 16.21 -4.12 21.09
CA ILE A 58 16.03 -2.72 20.67
C ILE A 58 15.82 -1.88 21.92
N LYS A 59 16.65 -0.86 22.12
CA LYS A 59 16.51 0.10 23.20
C LYS A 59 15.51 1.19 22.82
N GLU A 60 14.87 1.78 23.82
CA GLU A 60 14.07 2.98 23.62
C GLU A 60 14.92 4.11 23.01
N GLY A 61 14.41 4.72 21.94
CA GLY A 61 15.10 5.76 21.20
C GLY A 61 16.11 5.25 20.18
N GLU A 62 16.31 3.93 20.05
CA GLU A 62 17.23 3.36 19.07
C GLU A 62 16.72 3.55 17.64
N ILE A 63 17.63 3.84 16.70
CA ILE A 63 17.29 3.98 15.29
C ILE A 63 17.19 2.60 14.65
N VAL A 64 16.03 2.34 14.05
CA VAL A 64 15.72 1.09 13.34
C VAL A 64 15.51 1.36 11.86
N LYS A 65 15.75 0.36 11.05
CA LYS A 65 15.42 0.35 9.64
C LYS A 65 14.03 -0.24 9.47
N ILE A 66 13.15 0.49 8.81
CA ILE A 66 11.82 0.02 8.40
C ILE A 66 11.83 -0.16 6.89
N SER A 67 11.56 -1.38 6.42
CA SER A 67 11.48 -1.70 4.99
C SER A 67 10.04 -2.07 4.64
N GLY A 68 9.45 -1.35 3.69
CA GLY A 68 8.21 -1.79 3.04
C GLY A 68 8.50 -2.42 1.69
N ASN A 69 7.49 -2.45 0.81
CA ASN A 69 7.54 -3.21 -0.44
C ASN A 69 8.66 -2.76 -1.40
N THR A 70 8.89 -1.45 -1.48
CA THR A 70 9.78 -0.87 -2.51
C THR A 70 10.85 0.05 -1.95
N LYS A 71 10.71 0.48 -0.70
CA LYS A 71 11.55 1.48 -0.04
C LYS A 71 11.78 1.11 1.41
N SER A 72 12.91 1.57 1.93
CA SER A 72 13.22 1.53 3.34
C SER A 72 13.58 2.92 3.83
N THR A 73 13.26 3.20 5.09
CA THR A 73 13.59 4.44 5.78
C THR A 73 14.14 4.13 7.17
N ALA A 74 14.64 5.15 7.85
CA ALA A 74 15.08 5.06 9.23
C ALA A 74 14.05 5.73 10.15
N ALA A 75 13.88 5.18 11.35
CA ALA A 75 12.97 5.73 12.34
C ALA A 75 13.50 5.51 13.76
N ILE A 76 13.12 6.40 14.66
CA ILE A 76 13.33 6.24 16.11
C ILE A 76 12.29 5.25 16.64
N CYS A 77 12.74 4.19 17.29
CA CYS A 77 11.86 3.19 17.89
C CYS A 77 11.51 3.54 19.33
N LEU A 78 10.21 3.67 19.63
CA LEU A 78 9.69 3.91 20.97
C LEU A 78 8.76 2.75 21.40
N PRO A 79 8.54 2.54 22.71
CA PRO A 79 7.54 1.61 23.18
C PRO A 79 6.13 2.14 22.93
N MET A 80 5.18 1.24 22.63
CA MET A 80 3.74 1.56 22.67
C MET A 80 3.28 1.86 24.11
N SER A 81 2.43 2.87 24.27
CA SER A 81 1.76 3.16 25.54
C SER A 81 0.41 2.45 25.66
N ASP A 82 -0.17 2.40 26.86
CA ASP A 82 -1.50 1.82 27.10
C ASP A 82 -2.60 2.48 26.23
N SER A 83 -2.49 3.78 25.95
CA SER A 83 -3.39 4.50 25.04
C SER A 83 -3.22 4.05 23.59
N ASP A 84 -1.99 3.76 23.16
CA ASP A 84 -1.74 3.21 21.83
C ASP A 84 -2.40 1.84 21.69
N PHE A 85 -2.34 0.99 22.72
CA PHE A 85 -3.01 -0.32 22.70
C PHE A 85 -4.52 -0.20 22.49
N GLN A 86 -5.19 0.70 23.24
CA GLN A 86 -6.64 0.94 23.12
C GLN A 86 -7.04 1.46 21.73
N GLU A 87 -6.21 2.29 21.10
CA GLU A 87 -6.47 2.78 19.74
C GLU A 87 -6.19 1.71 18.66
N THR A 88 -5.37 0.70 18.98
CA THR A 88 -5.04 -0.40 18.08
C THR A 88 -6.00 -1.60 18.17
N ASP A 89 -7.03 -1.51 19.01
CA ASP A 89 -8.12 -2.49 19.15
C ASP A 89 -9.14 -2.43 18.00
N GLU A 90 -8.74 -1.92 16.82
CA GLU A 90 -9.56 -2.10 15.62
C GLU A 90 -9.81 -3.61 15.40
N PRO A 91 -11.07 -4.02 15.22
CA PRO A 91 -11.40 -5.43 15.05
C PRO A 91 -10.64 -5.99 13.84
N GLU A 92 -9.87 -7.05 14.09
CA GLU A 92 -9.12 -7.70 13.03
C GLU A 92 -10.07 -8.13 11.91
N MET A 93 -9.63 -7.92 10.66
CA MET A 93 -10.37 -8.40 9.50
C MET A 93 -10.31 -9.92 9.52
N GLU A 94 -11.47 -10.55 9.50
CA GLU A 94 -11.54 -12.01 9.50
C GLU A 94 -11.20 -12.47 8.07
N VAL A 95 -10.22 -13.36 7.96
CA VAL A 95 -9.82 -13.95 6.69
C VAL A 95 -10.17 -15.42 6.71
N GLU A 96 -11.03 -15.83 5.80
CA GLU A 96 -11.37 -17.22 5.58
C GLU A 96 -10.53 -17.78 4.42
N PHE A 97 -9.84 -18.90 4.65
CA PHE A 97 -9.02 -19.57 3.64
C PHE A 97 -9.84 -20.68 2.97
N LEU A 98 -10.41 -20.38 1.81
CA LEU A 98 -11.32 -21.30 1.12
C LEU A 98 -10.61 -22.58 0.65
N ASN A 99 -9.32 -22.48 0.29
CA ASN A 99 -8.54 -23.63 -0.17
C ASN A 99 -7.71 -24.31 0.94
N ASN A 100 -7.76 -23.82 2.19
CA ASN A 100 -7.13 -24.44 3.34
C ASN A 100 -7.84 -24.03 4.65
N PRO A 101 -9.02 -24.59 4.96
CA PRO A 101 -9.85 -24.13 6.08
C PRO A 101 -9.21 -24.31 7.47
N GLU A 102 -8.25 -25.23 7.59
CA GLU A 102 -7.51 -25.46 8.85
C GLU A 102 -6.41 -24.42 9.09
N LYS A 103 -6.05 -23.64 8.05
CA LYS A 103 -5.03 -22.60 8.15
C LYS A 103 -5.54 -21.47 9.05
N LYS A 104 -4.80 -21.19 10.12
CA LYS A 104 -5.02 -20.02 10.95
C LYS A 104 -4.38 -18.80 10.31
N VAL A 105 -5.03 -17.65 10.46
CA VAL A 105 -4.45 -16.36 10.07
C VAL A 105 -3.13 -16.19 10.82
N GLN A 106 -2.07 -15.86 10.10
CA GLN A 106 -0.80 -15.52 10.72
C GLN A 106 -0.97 -14.18 11.42
N HIS A 107 -0.91 -14.19 12.76
CA HIS A 107 -0.91 -12.96 13.54
C HIS A 107 0.50 -12.36 13.51
N PHE A 108 0.63 -11.22 12.86
CA PHE A 108 1.85 -10.42 12.87
C PHE A 108 1.83 -9.49 14.08
N PRO A 109 2.99 -9.23 14.72
CA PRO A 109 3.10 -8.19 15.72
C PRO A 109 2.67 -6.84 15.16
N LYS A 110 2.07 -5.98 15.98
CA LYS A 110 1.60 -4.65 15.55
C LYS A 110 2.72 -3.62 15.63
N ILE A 111 2.79 -2.72 14.65
CA ILE A 111 3.66 -1.54 14.64
C ILE A 111 2.85 -0.29 14.28
N ILE A 112 3.03 0.80 15.02
CA ILE A 112 2.47 2.10 14.66
C ILE A 112 3.51 2.86 13.85
N LEU A 113 3.14 3.23 12.62
CA LEU A 113 3.95 4.11 11.78
C LEU A 113 3.37 5.52 11.81
N TYR A 114 4.20 6.50 12.19
CA TYR A 114 3.82 7.91 12.19
C TYR A 114 4.17 8.61 10.88
N GLY A 115 3.35 9.60 10.53
CA GLY A 115 3.56 10.62 9.50
C GLY A 115 4.55 10.24 8.40
N HIS A 116 5.77 10.77 8.50
CA HIS A 116 6.82 10.64 7.49
C HIS A 116 7.27 9.21 7.23
N VAL A 117 7.39 8.37 8.26
CA VAL A 117 7.81 6.97 8.09
C VAL A 117 6.81 6.26 7.18
N SER A 118 5.52 6.42 7.44
CA SER A 118 4.44 5.81 6.65
C SER A 118 4.44 6.23 5.18
N CYS A 119 4.78 7.49 4.89
CA CYS A 119 4.91 8.00 3.52
C CYS A 119 6.16 7.48 2.79
N ASN A 120 7.19 7.08 3.53
CA ASN A 120 8.50 6.68 2.98
C ASN A 120 8.63 5.18 2.74
N VAL A 121 7.91 4.35 3.49
CA VAL A 121 7.97 2.89 3.33
C VAL A 121 7.06 2.35 2.22
N ASP A 122 6.31 3.21 1.52
CA ASP A 122 5.44 2.86 0.39
C ASP A 122 4.57 1.61 0.66
N VAL A 123 4.07 1.53 1.89
CA VAL A 123 3.08 0.52 2.26
C VAL A 123 1.79 0.99 1.61
N SER A 124 1.49 0.40 0.45
CA SER A 124 0.34 0.73 -0.37
C SER A 124 -0.95 0.38 0.38
N HIS A 125 -2.11 0.80 -0.14
CA HIS A 125 -3.42 0.57 0.47
C HIS A 125 -3.86 -0.91 0.58
N GLU A 126 -2.93 -1.85 0.50
CA GLU A 126 -3.17 -3.28 0.66
C GLU A 126 -3.66 -3.65 2.06
N TRP A 127 -4.20 -4.87 2.17
CA TRP A 127 -4.88 -5.40 3.35
C TRP A 127 -3.91 -6.06 4.35
N GLN A 128 -2.77 -6.57 3.86
CA GLN A 128 -1.62 -6.94 4.68
C GLN A 128 -0.61 -5.82 4.61
N ARG A 129 -0.83 -4.79 5.42
CA ARG A 129 0.08 -3.65 5.55
C ARG A 129 1.26 -4.11 6.39
N THR A 130 2.17 -4.89 5.83
CA THR A 130 3.33 -5.34 6.58
C THR A 130 4.57 -4.52 6.28
N VAL A 131 5.44 -4.41 7.27
CA VAL A 131 6.79 -3.85 7.14
C VAL A 131 7.77 -4.73 7.86
N GLU A 132 8.98 -4.79 7.35
CA GLU A 132 10.10 -5.41 8.04
C GLU A 132 10.78 -4.38 8.94
N LEU A 133 10.93 -4.73 10.21
CA LEU A 133 11.76 -3.99 11.16
C LEU A 133 13.08 -4.72 11.36
N SER A 134 14.18 -3.99 11.29
CA SER A 134 15.53 -4.51 11.55
C SER A 134 16.44 -3.46 12.20
N LYS A 135 17.46 -3.92 12.91
CA LYS A 135 18.52 -3.05 13.44
C LYS A 135 19.49 -2.68 12.33
N PHE A 136 20.05 -1.47 12.38
CA PHE A 136 21.24 -1.19 11.58
C PHE A 136 22.42 -2.00 12.15
N PRO A 137 23.28 -2.55 11.28
CA PRO A 137 24.50 -3.24 11.73
C PRO A 137 25.32 -2.38 12.69
N GLU A 138 25.83 -2.97 13.79
CA GLU A 138 26.55 -2.22 14.83
C GLU A 138 27.74 -1.41 14.29
N ASN A 139 28.40 -1.90 13.24
CA ASN A 139 29.49 -1.18 12.57
C ASN A 139 29.04 0.14 11.90
N GLN A 140 27.74 0.34 11.67
CA GLN A 140 27.15 1.54 11.11
C GLN A 140 26.58 2.50 12.17
N THR A 141 26.38 2.04 13.41
CA THR A 141 25.80 2.79 14.53
C THR A 141 26.76 2.98 15.71
N ARG A 142 28.05 2.66 15.54
CA ARG A 142 29.11 2.65 16.57
C ARG A 142 29.37 3.96 17.32
N THR A 143 28.79 5.08 16.92
CA THR A 143 28.94 6.36 17.64
C THR A 143 27.80 6.54 18.62
N GLU A 144 28.11 6.91 19.88
CA GLU A 144 27.10 7.25 20.90
C GLU A 144 26.20 8.41 20.47
N GLU A 145 26.67 9.23 19.53
CA GLU A 145 25.92 10.33 18.92
C GLU A 145 25.39 9.94 17.53
N LEU A 146 24.14 10.35 17.27
CA LEU A 146 23.52 10.19 15.96
C LEU A 146 24.30 10.99 14.90
N PRO A 147 24.57 10.42 13.71
CA PRO A 147 25.25 11.15 12.64
C PRO A 147 24.42 12.38 12.25
N GLU A 148 24.93 13.58 12.52
CA GLU A 148 24.25 14.82 12.14
C GLU A 148 24.37 15.10 10.63
N ALA A 149 23.29 15.59 10.04
CA ALA A 149 23.32 16.11 8.68
C ALA A 149 23.94 17.53 8.69
N GLU A 150 25.06 17.71 8.00
CA GLU A 150 25.62 19.04 7.75
C GLU A 150 24.83 19.75 6.66
N ILE A 151 24.52 19.03 5.58
CA ILE A 151 23.78 19.54 4.42
C ILE A 151 22.76 18.49 3.97
N VAL A 152 21.50 18.88 3.84
CA VAL A 152 20.44 18.10 3.20
C VAL A 152 20.09 18.75 1.86
N THR A 153 20.29 18.02 0.77
CA THR A 153 19.90 18.48 -0.57
C THR A 153 18.51 17.99 -0.90
N LEU A 154 17.58 18.94 -0.98
CA LEU A 154 16.19 18.74 -1.34
C LEU A 154 15.99 18.82 -2.85
N ALA A 155 15.16 17.92 -3.36
CA ALA A 155 14.70 17.98 -4.74
C ALA A 155 13.81 19.23 -4.93
N THR A 156 14.05 20.00 -5.99
CA THR A 156 13.09 20.97 -6.52
C THR A 156 12.86 20.79 -8.02
N MET A 157 11.83 21.45 -8.55
CA MET A 157 11.54 21.51 -9.98
C MET A 157 11.53 22.98 -10.43
N ASP A 158 11.97 23.27 -11.64
CA ASP A 158 11.92 24.63 -12.20
C ASP A 158 10.50 25.24 -12.15
N ILE A 159 9.47 24.41 -12.24
CA ILE A 159 8.08 24.87 -12.15
C ILE A 159 7.69 25.30 -10.73
N ALA A 160 8.31 24.75 -9.69
CA ALA A 160 8.03 25.13 -8.31
C ALA A 160 8.41 26.60 -8.05
N GLU A 161 9.57 27.05 -8.54
CA GLU A 161 10.00 28.45 -8.42
C GLU A 161 9.12 29.39 -9.26
N LYS A 162 8.60 28.92 -10.40
CA LYS A 162 7.65 29.70 -11.22
C LYS A 162 6.28 29.85 -10.56
N LEU A 163 5.80 28.81 -9.87
CA LEU A 163 4.49 28.80 -9.22
C LEU A 163 4.52 29.43 -7.82
N MET A 164 5.65 29.31 -7.12
CA MET A 164 5.81 29.70 -5.72
C MET A 164 7.09 30.53 -5.56
N LEU A 165 7.16 31.68 -6.22
CA LEU A 165 8.37 32.53 -6.23
C LEU A 165 8.87 32.80 -4.80
N GLY A 166 10.14 32.47 -4.54
CA GLY A 166 10.80 32.69 -3.25
C GLY A 166 10.38 31.73 -2.13
N TYR A 167 9.72 30.61 -2.44
CA TYR A 167 9.25 29.65 -1.43
C TYR A 167 10.40 29.11 -0.55
N GLN A 168 11.60 28.93 -1.12
CA GLN A 168 12.77 28.37 -0.43
C GLN A 168 13.14 29.14 0.85
N SER A 169 13.04 30.48 0.82
CA SER A 169 13.31 31.36 1.96
C SER A 169 12.17 31.40 2.99
N ASN A 170 11.03 30.83 2.64
CA ASN A 170 9.78 30.86 3.41
C ASN A 170 9.37 29.48 3.94
N LEU A 171 10.27 28.49 3.86
CA LEU A 171 10.10 27.22 4.55
C LEU A 171 10.36 27.39 6.05
N ASP A 172 9.54 26.71 6.86
CA ASP A 172 9.71 26.60 8.30
C ASP A 172 10.26 25.20 8.62
N TYR A 173 11.53 25.16 9.00
CA TYR A 173 12.23 23.92 9.31
C TYR A 173 12.02 23.46 10.76
N SER A 174 11.33 24.23 11.60
CA SER A 174 11.17 23.91 13.03
C SER A 174 10.45 22.59 13.27
N GLU A 175 9.47 22.24 12.44
CA GLU A 175 8.70 21.00 12.54
C GLU A 175 9.50 19.75 12.16
N ILE A 176 10.59 19.91 11.39
CA ILE A 176 11.42 18.78 10.92
C ILE A 176 12.72 18.60 11.71
N MET A 177 12.88 19.36 12.80
CA MET A 177 14.01 19.18 13.71
C MET A 177 13.93 17.81 14.39
N ASP A 178 15.09 17.20 14.60
CA ASP A 178 15.26 15.85 15.14
C ASP A 178 14.69 14.73 14.26
N PHE A 179 14.43 15.02 12.98
CA PHE A 179 14.07 13.99 12.02
C PHE A 179 15.28 13.15 11.67
N VAL A 180 15.07 11.84 11.69
CA VAL A 180 16.03 10.87 11.17
C VAL A 180 15.66 10.57 9.73
N VAL A 181 16.56 10.91 8.83
CA VAL A 181 16.33 10.84 7.39
C VAL A 181 17.35 9.96 6.69
N THR A 182 16.92 9.41 5.57
CA THR A 182 17.73 8.62 4.64
C THR A 182 17.64 9.21 3.24
N LYS A 183 18.58 8.83 2.38
CA LYS A 183 18.54 9.23 0.97
C LYS A 183 17.28 8.66 0.30
N ASN A 184 16.61 9.48 -0.50
CA ASN A 184 15.33 9.22 -1.17
C ASN A 184 14.08 9.24 -0.28
N ASP A 185 14.21 9.61 1.00
CA ASP A 185 13.05 9.90 1.83
C ASP A 185 12.30 11.11 1.29
N ARG A 186 10.98 11.06 1.39
CA ARG A 186 10.10 12.21 1.21
C ARG A 186 10.03 13.00 2.50
N ILE A 187 10.11 14.30 2.36
CA ILE A 187 9.97 15.25 3.44
C ILE A 187 8.90 16.28 3.05
N ASN A 188 8.17 16.73 4.05
CA ASN A 188 7.14 17.75 3.90
C ASN A 188 7.50 18.88 4.86
N ILE A 189 7.75 20.06 4.32
CA ILE A 189 8.24 21.20 5.09
C ILE A 189 7.17 22.28 5.05
N PRO A 190 6.57 22.65 6.19
CA PRO A 190 5.54 23.68 6.21
C PRO A 190 6.10 25.03 5.76
N PHE A 191 5.22 25.87 5.25
CA PHE A 191 5.57 27.27 5.00
C PHE A 191 5.43 28.09 6.28
N LYS A 192 6.25 29.14 6.41
CA LYS A 192 6.08 30.16 7.45
C LYS A 192 4.65 30.71 7.38
N LYS A 193 3.96 30.70 8.51
CA LYS A 193 2.53 31.04 8.62
C LYS A 193 2.17 32.35 7.91
N GLU A 194 2.93 33.42 8.15
CA GLU A 194 2.69 34.74 7.55
C GLU A 194 2.76 34.71 6.02
N TRP A 195 3.73 33.99 5.46
CA TRP A 195 3.89 33.87 4.01
C TRP A 195 2.78 33.01 3.38
N PHE A 196 2.42 31.92 4.03
CA PHE A 196 1.32 31.05 3.61
C PHE A 196 -0.01 31.80 3.57
N GLU A 197 -0.35 32.53 4.64
CA GLU A 197 -1.56 33.34 4.71
C GLU A 197 -1.58 34.43 3.64
N GLN A 198 -0.45 35.09 3.39
CA GLN A 198 -0.31 36.07 2.32
C GLN A 198 -0.57 35.45 0.93
N LYS A 199 -0.01 34.28 0.65
CA LYS A 199 -0.17 33.58 -0.63
C LYS A 199 -1.60 33.07 -0.86
N GLN A 200 -2.26 32.59 0.19
CA GLN A 200 -3.68 32.25 0.12
C GLN A 200 -4.54 33.48 -0.21
N GLN A 201 -4.28 34.62 0.43
CA GLN A 201 -5.01 35.86 0.14
C GLN A 201 -4.75 36.38 -1.28
N GLU A 202 -3.52 36.29 -1.78
CA GLU A 202 -3.16 36.68 -3.16
C GLU A 202 -3.96 35.87 -4.18
N MET A 203 -4.04 34.55 -4.01
CA MET A 203 -4.82 33.67 -4.89
C MET A 203 -6.32 33.97 -4.83
N LEU A 204 -6.88 34.16 -3.64
CA LEU A 204 -8.28 34.55 -3.49
C LEU A 204 -8.60 35.90 -4.15
N ARG A 205 -7.65 36.85 -4.16
CA ARG A 205 -7.81 38.13 -4.87
C ARG A 205 -7.79 37.96 -6.39
N HIS A 206 -6.92 37.11 -6.92
CA HIS A 206 -6.86 36.83 -8.35
C HIS A 206 -8.11 36.10 -8.88
N GLU A 207 -8.68 35.17 -8.11
CA GLU A 207 -9.95 34.52 -8.45
C GLU A 207 -11.09 35.56 -8.56
N ASN A 208 -11.21 36.44 -7.57
CA ASN A 208 -12.25 37.49 -7.55
C ASN A 208 -12.10 38.55 -8.66
N GLN A 209 -10.87 38.80 -9.14
CA GLN A 209 -10.62 39.74 -10.25
C GLN A 209 -10.98 39.15 -11.62
N ASN A 210 -10.87 37.83 -11.80
CA ASN A 210 -11.21 37.18 -13.06
C ASN A 210 -12.72 37.00 -13.25
N ASP A 211 -13.48 36.81 -12.16
CA ASP A 211 -14.94 36.64 -12.18
C ASP A 211 -15.72 37.92 -12.52
N THR A 212 -15.12 39.10 -12.33
CA THR A 212 -15.80 40.39 -12.63
C THR A 212 -15.82 40.75 -14.12
N SER A 213 -15.13 40.00 -14.98
CA SER A 213 -15.05 40.29 -16.43
C SER A 213 -15.99 39.46 -17.32
N ASN A 214 -16.65 38.42 -16.78
CA ASN A 214 -17.54 37.54 -17.55
C ASN A 214 -18.93 37.43 -16.90
N MET A 215 -19.69 38.53 -16.91
CA MET A 215 -21.14 38.47 -16.68
C MET A 215 -21.83 37.87 -17.92
N SER A 216 -21.78 36.55 -18.07
CA SER A 216 -22.74 35.80 -18.88
C SER A 216 -23.26 34.60 -18.11
N ARG A 217 -24.56 34.70 -17.82
CA ARG A 217 -25.48 33.68 -17.32
C ARG A 217 -25.06 32.25 -17.73
N HIS A 218 -24.74 31.41 -16.74
CA HIS A 218 -25.33 30.08 -16.54
C HIS A 218 -24.80 29.44 -15.26
N ASN A 219 -25.68 28.73 -14.56
CA ASN A 219 -25.41 27.83 -13.43
C ASN A 219 -24.08 27.09 -13.59
N ARG A 220 -23.08 27.41 -12.77
CA ARG A 220 -21.87 26.61 -12.62
C ARG A 220 -21.44 26.60 -11.17
N SER A 221 -21.30 25.39 -10.64
CA SER A 221 -20.41 25.06 -9.54
C SER A 221 -19.15 25.92 -9.62
N HIS A 222 -18.81 26.61 -8.53
CA HIS A 222 -17.60 27.42 -8.43
C HIS A 222 -16.38 26.59 -8.88
N PRO A 223 -15.60 27.05 -9.87
CA PRO A 223 -14.31 26.46 -10.17
C PRO A 223 -13.33 26.99 -9.12
N HIS A 224 -13.44 26.52 -7.88
CA HIS A 224 -12.36 26.77 -6.92
C HIS A 224 -11.13 26.04 -7.45
N GLY A 225 -10.08 26.80 -7.77
CA GLY A 225 -8.77 26.19 -7.98
C GLY A 225 -8.37 25.41 -6.72
N PRO A 226 -7.47 24.42 -6.85
CA PRO A 226 -6.93 23.79 -5.65
C PRO A 226 -6.29 24.86 -4.75
N PRO A 227 -6.51 24.83 -3.43
CA PRO A 227 -5.94 25.82 -2.52
C PRO A 227 -4.42 25.78 -2.55
N PHE A 228 -3.79 26.88 -2.09
CA PHE A 228 -2.33 26.95 -1.99
C PHE A 228 -1.86 25.82 -1.06
N PRO A 229 -0.83 25.05 -1.44
CA PRO A 229 -0.35 23.97 -0.58
C PRO A 229 0.14 24.51 0.76
N ASP A 230 -0.23 23.84 1.85
CA ASP A 230 0.17 24.18 3.23
C ASP A 230 1.67 23.96 3.49
N SER A 231 2.34 23.24 2.60
CA SER A 231 3.68 22.74 2.79
C SER A 231 4.37 22.42 1.46
N PHE A 232 5.70 22.48 1.46
CA PHE A 232 6.54 22.06 0.35
C PHE A 232 6.93 20.59 0.49
N GLN A 233 6.45 19.76 -0.44
CA GLN A 233 6.79 18.36 -0.53
C GLN A 233 8.04 18.18 -1.39
N SER A 234 9.04 17.48 -0.85
CA SER A 234 10.31 17.23 -1.53
C SER A 234 10.82 15.82 -1.26
N ALA A 235 11.80 15.38 -2.05
CA ALA A 235 12.59 14.18 -1.80
C ALA A 235 14.02 14.57 -1.44
N ILE A 236 14.64 13.81 -0.53
CA ILE A 236 16.04 14.00 -0.15
C ILE A 236 16.92 13.34 -1.21
N VAL A 237 17.60 14.16 -2.00
CA VAL A 237 18.46 13.71 -3.11
C VAL A 237 19.83 13.30 -2.59
N ASP A 238 20.32 14.02 -1.59
CA ASP A 238 21.64 13.79 -1.02
C ASP A 238 21.74 14.33 0.39
N VAL A 239 22.64 13.76 1.19
CA VAL A 239 22.93 14.20 2.56
C VAL A 239 24.43 14.10 2.81
N LYS A 240 24.99 15.14 3.44
CA LYS A 240 26.40 15.18 3.86
C LYS A 240 26.52 15.14 5.39
N PRO A 241 27.53 14.45 5.94
CA PRO A 241 28.58 13.70 5.24
C PRO A 241 28.07 12.39 4.62
N GLU A 242 28.60 12.02 3.44
CA GLU A 242 28.20 10.80 2.73
C GLU A 242 28.63 9.50 3.46
N GLY A 243 28.06 8.36 3.05
CA GLY A 243 28.49 7.04 3.53
C GLY A 243 27.88 6.57 4.85
N LYS A 244 26.91 7.32 5.39
CA LYS A 244 26.08 6.89 6.52
C LYS A 244 24.75 6.30 6.03
N PRO A 245 24.13 5.37 6.78
CA PRO A 245 22.82 4.81 6.42
C PRO A 245 21.66 5.77 6.69
N PHE A 246 21.81 6.72 7.61
CA PHE A 246 20.83 7.72 8.00
C PHE A 246 21.53 8.94 8.61
N TRP A 247 20.80 10.04 8.77
CA TRP A 247 21.27 11.27 9.41
C TRP A 247 20.17 11.92 10.25
N ASN A 248 20.57 12.65 11.29
CA ASN A 248 19.68 13.48 12.09
C ASN A 248 19.67 14.93 11.58
N ILE A 249 18.49 15.52 11.38
CA ILE A 249 18.33 16.94 11.08
C ILE A 249 18.41 17.73 12.38
N THR A 250 19.35 18.66 12.45
CA THR A 250 19.55 19.53 13.62
C THR A 250 19.43 21.00 13.22
N LYS A 251 19.47 21.89 14.22
CA LYS A 251 19.53 23.34 13.99
C LYS A 251 20.74 23.81 13.17
N ASN A 252 21.78 22.98 13.06
CA ASN A 252 23.00 23.28 12.31
C ASN A 252 22.93 22.79 10.86
N THR A 253 21.94 21.95 10.54
CA THR A 253 21.75 21.40 9.20
C THR A 253 21.40 22.53 8.21
N LYS A 254 22.16 22.59 7.11
CA LYS A 254 21.85 23.49 5.98
C LYS A 254 21.01 22.77 4.95
N PHE A 255 20.10 23.50 4.31
CA PHE A 255 19.27 22.98 3.24
C PHE A 255 19.68 23.60 1.90
N GLU A 256 19.89 22.74 0.91
CA GLU A 256 20.17 23.12 -0.47
C GLU A 256 19.10 22.55 -1.40
N PHE A 257 18.91 23.17 -2.56
CA PHE A 257 17.93 22.73 -3.54
C PHE A 257 18.62 22.31 -4.83
N LYS A 258 18.22 21.16 -5.36
CA LYS A 258 18.70 20.66 -6.64
C LYS A 258 17.52 20.44 -7.56
N ASN A 259 17.55 21.06 -8.74
CA ASN A 259 16.56 20.80 -9.76
C ASN A 259 16.68 19.34 -10.24
N THR A 260 15.58 18.60 -10.23
CA THR A 260 15.53 17.16 -10.53
C THR A 260 14.31 16.79 -11.37
N ASP A 261 14.35 15.62 -12.02
CA ASP A 261 13.22 15.06 -12.76
C ASP A 261 12.08 14.70 -11.78
N ILE A 262 10.82 14.97 -12.16
CA ILE A 262 9.61 14.65 -11.39
C ILE A 262 9.57 13.19 -10.91
N LYS A 263 10.21 12.29 -11.66
CA LYS A 263 10.33 10.86 -11.29
C LYS A 263 11.06 10.63 -9.96
N GLN A 264 11.92 11.56 -9.53
CA GLN A 264 12.59 11.48 -8.22
C GLN A 264 11.68 11.90 -7.06
N PHE A 265 10.64 12.70 -7.30
CA PHE A 265 9.65 13.13 -6.30
C PHE A 265 8.51 12.13 -6.16
N PHE A 266 7.94 11.80 -7.31
CA PHE A 266 6.72 11.04 -7.46
C PHE A 266 6.99 9.87 -8.38
N ASP A 267 7.44 8.76 -7.80
CA ASP A 267 7.33 7.48 -8.49
C ASP A 267 5.87 6.94 -8.47
N LEU A 268 4.88 7.85 -8.50
CA LEU A 268 3.47 7.54 -8.80
C LEU A 268 3.37 6.77 -10.13
N TYR A 269 4.37 6.94 -11.00
CA TYR A 269 4.46 6.30 -12.30
C TYR A 269 5.19 4.94 -12.31
N ARG A 270 5.76 4.46 -11.19
CA ARG A 270 6.40 3.11 -11.17
C ARG A 270 5.41 2.04 -11.59
N PHE A 271 4.19 2.17 -11.07
CA PHE A 271 3.05 1.29 -11.31
C PHE A 271 2.14 1.79 -12.43
N THR A 272 2.49 2.90 -13.09
CA THR A 272 1.80 3.30 -14.31
C THR A 272 2.35 2.46 -15.47
N PRO A 273 1.51 1.70 -16.17
CA PRO A 273 1.95 0.93 -17.32
C PRO A 273 2.48 1.88 -18.41
N LYS A 274 3.72 1.69 -18.88
CA LYS A 274 4.32 2.55 -19.92
C LYS A 274 3.87 2.14 -21.32
N LYS A 275 4.56 1.16 -21.92
CA LYS A 275 4.24 0.63 -23.25
C LYS A 275 3.89 -0.84 -23.11
N LEU A 276 2.71 -1.25 -23.59
CA LEU A 276 2.34 -2.66 -23.66
C LEU A 276 3.25 -3.36 -24.69
N VAL A 277 4.00 -4.34 -24.24
CA VAL A 277 4.97 -5.10 -25.04
C VAL A 277 4.37 -6.42 -25.49
N ASN A 278 3.61 -7.09 -24.62
CA ASN A 278 2.97 -8.35 -24.94
C ASN A 278 1.71 -8.57 -24.09
N VAL A 279 0.83 -9.46 -24.53
CA VAL A 279 -0.29 -9.98 -23.73
C VAL A 279 -0.23 -11.49 -23.78
N ILE A 280 0.07 -12.11 -22.64
CA ILE A 280 0.15 -13.56 -22.52
C ILE A 280 -1.23 -14.07 -22.11
N SER A 281 -1.86 -14.86 -22.97
CA SER A 281 -3.13 -15.52 -22.67
C SER A 281 -2.90 -16.67 -21.69
N ILE A 282 -3.54 -16.60 -20.53
CA ILE A 282 -3.48 -17.61 -19.48
C ILE A 282 -4.73 -18.50 -19.56
N SER A 283 -5.89 -17.86 -19.61
CA SER A 283 -7.21 -18.49 -19.79
C SER A 283 -7.44 -19.69 -18.88
N LYS A 284 -7.17 -19.50 -17.58
CA LYS A 284 -7.41 -20.50 -16.54
C LYS A 284 -8.60 -20.11 -15.69
N GLN A 285 -9.36 -21.10 -15.25
CA GLN A 285 -10.41 -20.92 -14.27
C GLN A 285 -10.16 -21.87 -13.10
N ILE A 286 -10.36 -21.36 -11.90
CA ILE A 286 -10.29 -22.11 -10.66
C ILE A 286 -11.69 -22.08 -10.06
N PHE A 287 -12.14 -23.21 -9.56
CA PHE A 287 -13.41 -23.30 -8.83
C PHE A 287 -13.11 -23.70 -7.38
N VAL A 288 -13.56 -22.87 -6.44
CA VAL A 288 -13.44 -23.14 -5.00
C VAL A 288 -14.79 -22.88 -4.36
N GLU A 289 -15.37 -23.94 -3.78
CA GLU A 289 -16.71 -23.92 -3.19
C GLU A 289 -17.77 -23.38 -4.18
N ASP A 290 -18.40 -22.24 -3.89
CA ASP A 290 -19.42 -21.60 -4.73
C ASP A 290 -18.85 -20.44 -5.58
N THR A 291 -17.52 -20.36 -5.71
CA THR A 291 -16.83 -19.23 -6.34
C THR A 291 -15.93 -19.67 -7.50
N GLU A 292 -16.18 -19.09 -8.66
CA GLU A 292 -15.35 -19.20 -9.85
C GLU A 292 -14.35 -18.05 -9.90
N PHE A 293 -13.09 -18.37 -10.17
CA PHE A 293 -12.01 -17.41 -10.39
C PHE A 293 -11.46 -17.58 -11.80
N THR A 294 -11.51 -16.53 -12.61
CA THR A 294 -10.99 -16.55 -13.99
C THR A 294 -9.74 -15.70 -14.10
N ILE A 295 -8.65 -16.30 -14.56
CA ILE A 295 -7.37 -15.62 -14.85
C ILE A 295 -7.20 -15.59 -16.38
N PRO A 296 -7.67 -14.52 -17.06
CA PRO A 296 -7.64 -14.45 -18.52
C PRO A 296 -6.24 -14.28 -19.10
N SER A 297 -5.45 -13.36 -18.57
CA SER A 297 -4.22 -12.88 -19.21
C SER A 297 -3.28 -12.15 -18.26
N LEU A 298 -2.02 -12.09 -18.68
CA LEU A 298 -0.97 -11.26 -18.12
C LEU A 298 -0.56 -10.21 -19.16
N GLU A 299 -0.78 -8.94 -18.84
CA GLU A 299 -0.32 -7.81 -19.65
C GLU A 299 1.14 -7.49 -19.29
N VAL A 300 2.03 -7.56 -20.28
CA VAL A 300 3.47 -7.29 -20.10
C VAL A 300 3.77 -5.91 -20.66
N TYR A 301 4.16 -4.98 -19.79
CA TYR A 301 4.56 -3.63 -20.15
C TYR A 301 6.08 -3.48 -20.08
N SER A 302 6.64 -2.46 -20.71
CA SER A 302 8.10 -2.23 -20.71
C SER A 302 8.72 -1.99 -19.33
N ASN A 303 7.92 -1.73 -18.30
CA ASN A 303 8.37 -1.49 -16.92
C ASN A 303 7.78 -2.44 -15.86
N MET A 304 6.71 -3.16 -16.17
CA MET A 304 5.94 -3.95 -15.19
C MET A 304 5.11 -5.02 -15.89
N MET A 305 4.53 -5.93 -15.11
CA MET A 305 3.46 -6.81 -15.58
C MET A 305 2.20 -6.59 -14.77
N LYS A 306 1.04 -6.85 -15.39
CA LYS A 306 -0.28 -6.74 -14.76
C LYS A 306 -1.08 -8.00 -15.04
N LEU A 307 -1.32 -8.80 -14.01
CA LEU A 307 -2.17 -9.99 -14.08
C LEU A 307 -3.59 -9.59 -13.75
N ILE A 308 -4.53 -9.85 -14.65
CA ILE A 308 -5.95 -9.56 -14.40
C ILE A 308 -6.62 -10.84 -13.96
N TRP A 309 -7.56 -10.75 -13.02
CA TRP A 309 -8.43 -11.86 -12.66
C TRP A 309 -9.83 -11.38 -12.27
N TYR A 310 -10.81 -12.26 -12.45
CA TYR A 310 -12.21 -12.05 -12.12
C TYR A 310 -12.67 -13.10 -11.13
N SER A 311 -13.64 -12.76 -10.29
CA SER A 311 -14.38 -13.76 -9.53
C SER A 311 -15.87 -13.63 -9.74
N HIS A 312 -16.55 -14.76 -9.81
CA HIS A 312 -17.99 -14.87 -9.87
C HIS A 312 -18.45 -15.86 -8.79
N GLN A 313 -19.26 -15.41 -7.85
CA GLN A 313 -19.83 -16.26 -6.80
C GLN A 313 -21.35 -16.34 -6.94
N ARG A 314 -21.90 -17.56 -6.79
CA ARG A 314 -23.34 -17.80 -6.70
C ARG A 314 -23.63 -18.75 -5.55
N LYS A 315 -24.21 -18.25 -4.47
CA LYS A 315 -24.52 -19.04 -3.28
C LYS A 315 -26.02 -19.06 -3.04
N LYS A 316 -26.61 -20.26 -2.90
CA LYS A 316 -28.04 -20.37 -2.56
C LYS A 316 -28.31 -19.82 -1.16
N ILE A 317 -29.33 -18.97 -1.06
CA ILE A 317 -29.79 -18.42 0.22
C ILE A 317 -30.82 -19.40 0.80
N PRO A 318 -30.62 -19.90 2.04
CA PRO A 318 -31.63 -20.73 2.71
C PRO A 318 -32.96 -19.98 2.84
N GLU A 319 -34.09 -20.69 2.69
CA GLU A 319 -35.43 -20.06 2.75
C GLU A 319 -35.65 -19.27 4.04
N SER A 320 -35.17 -19.79 5.17
CA SER A 320 -35.25 -19.14 6.47
C SER A 320 -34.55 -17.77 6.49
N ASP A 321 -33.45 -17.62 5.76
CA ASP A 321 -32.68 -16.37 5.70
C ASP A 321 -33.23 -15.43 4.63
N PHE A 322 -33.81 -15.97 3.56
CA PHE A 322 -34.48 -15.20 2.50
C PHE A 322 -35.77 -14.52 2.99
N THR A 323 -36.51 -15.17 3.88
CA THR A 323 -37.74 -14.62 4.49
C THR A 323 -37.49 -13.67 5.65
N ASP A 324 -36.26 -13.60 6.16
CA ASP A 324 -35.85 -12.74 7.28
C ASP A 324 -35.31 -11.42 6.72
N LEU A 325 -36.14 -10.37 6.80
CA LEU A 325 -35.82 -9.02 6.29
C LEU A 325 -34.51 -8.45 6.88
N PRO A 326 -34.27 -8.49 8.20
CA PRO A 326 -32.97 -8.15 8.78
C PRO A 326 -31.78 -8.91 8.16
N LYS A 327 -31.88 -10.24 7.97
CA LYS A 327 -30.80 -11.03 7.36
C LYS A 327 -30.58 -10.68 5.89
N MET A 328 -31.65 -10.53 5.12
CA MET A 328 -31.58 -10.05 3.73
C MET A 328 -30.96 -8.66 3.61
N HIS A 329 -31.27 -7.78 4.56
CA HIS A 329 -30.67 -6.45 4.63
C HIS A 329 -29.18 -6.52 4.99
N ASN A 330 -28.77 -7.43 5.87
CA ASN A 330 -27.37 -7.66 6.20
C ASN A 330 -26.59 -8.28 5.03
N MET A 331 -27.18 -9.19 4.26
CA MET A 331 -26.57 -9.73 3.04
C MET A 331 -26.36 -8.64 1.97
N ASN A 332 -27.32 -7.71 1.85
CA ASN A 332 -27.16 -6.49 1.05
C ASN A 332 -26.09 -5.53 1.60
N ARG A 333 -25.59 -5.70 2.82
CA ARG A 333 -24.53 -4.85 3.42
C ARG A 333 -23.14 -5.46 3.30
N LEU A 334 -23.01 -6.70 2.81
CA LEU A 334 -21.74 -7.39 2.55
C LEU A 334 -20.92 -6.78 1.37
N TYR A 335 -21.23 -5.56 0.92
CA TYR A 335 -20.57 -4.82 -0.16
C TYR A 335 -19.04 -4.66 -0.02
N ASN A 336 -18.43 -5.10 1.09
CA ASN A 336 -17.00 -4.99 1.34
C ASN A 336 -16.31 -6.33 1.57
N ASP A 337 -17.07 -7.42 1.64
CA ASP A 337 -16.50 -8.76 1.67
C ASP A 337 -16.05 -9.10 0.27
N HIS A 338 -14.78 -9.41 0.10
CA HIS A 338 -14.22 -9.61 -1.23
C HIS A 338 -13.28 -10.81 -1.26
N PRO A 339 -13.28 -11.54 -2.39
CA PRO A 339 -12.30 -12.59 -2.59
C PRO A 339 -10.93 -12.00 -2.87
N ARG A 340 -9.90 -12.79 -2.60
CA ARG A 340 -8.50 -12.49 -2.90
C ARG A 340 -7.77 -13.75 -3.34
N LEU A 341 -6.91 -13.60 -4.33
CA LEU A 341 -5.99 -14.64 -4.78
C LEU A 341 -4.57 -14.27 -4.39
N ILE A 342 -3.88 -15.13 -3.64
CA ILE A 342 -2.44 -14.97 -3.40
C ILE A 342 -1.70 -15.66 -4.54
N ILE A 343 -1.17 -14.86 -5.46
CA ILE A 343 -0.54 -15.35 -6.69
C ILE A 343 0.96 -15.12 -6.64
N THR A 344 1.71 -16.13 -7.05
CA THR A 344 3.15 -16.00 -7.34
C THR A 344 3.41 -16.25 -8.82
N LEU A 345 4.37 -15.52 -9.35
CA LEU A 345 4.75 -15.56 -10.76
C LEU A 345 6.25 -15.84 -10.86
N LYS A 346 6.62 -16.86 -11.65
CA LYS A 346 8.01 -17.17 -12.01
C LYS A 346 8.12 -17.38 -13.53
N ASP A 347 9.32 -17.36 -14.07
CA ASP A 347 9.59 -17.81 -15.45
C ASP A 347 10.41 -19.12 -15.49
N ASP A 348 10.64 -19.63 -16.69
CA ASP A 348 11.46 -20.83 -16.93
C ASP A 348 12.96 -20.63 -16.72
N LEU A 349 13.41 -19.38 -16.53
CA LEU A 349 14.80 -19.03 -16.21
C LEU A 349 15.05 -19.01 -14.70
N GLY A 350 14.00 -19.15 -13.90
CA GLY A 350 14.06 -19.12 -12.43
C GLY A 350 13.92 -17.71 -11.85
N ASN A 351 13.59 -16.69 -12.65
CA ASN A 351 13.29 -15.37 -12.14
C ASN A 351 11.96 -15.40 -11.39
N GLU A 352 11.94 -14.82 -10.20
CA GLU A 352 10.72 -14.64 -9.40
C GLU A 352 10.26 -13.19 -9.48
N TYR A 353 8.96 -12.99 -9.68
CA TYR A 353 8.36 -11.68 -9.77
C TYR A 353 7.46 -11.45 -8.56
N ASN A 354 7.81 -10.43 -7.78
CA ASN A 354 7.06 -10.07 -6.58
C ASN A 354 5.84 -9.23 -6.98
N SER A 355 4.69 -9.58 -6.42
CA SER A 355 3.52 -8.71 -6.48
C SER A 355 3.80 -7.47 -5.63
N THR A 356 3.61 -6.29 -6.21
CA THR A 356 3.88 -5.00 -5.55
C THR A 356 2.62 -4.15 -5.35
N GLY A 357 1.47 -4.67 -5.80
CA GLY A 357 0.21 -3.95 -5.84
C GLY A 357 -0.95 -4.86 -6.24
N GLU A 358 -1.97 -4.99 -5.40
CA GLU A 358 -3.28 -5.52 -5.80
C GLU A 358 -4.32 -4.39 -5.80
N SER A 359 -5.04 -4.24 -6.90
CA SER A 359 -6.12 -3.26 -6.99
C SER A 359 -7.30 -3.85 -7.77
N GLY A 360 -8.50 -3.59 -7.28
CA GLY A 360 -9.73 -4.09 -7.86
C GLY A 360 -10.93 -3.49 -7.18
N GLY A 361 -12.09 -3.75 -7.74
CA GLY A 361 -13.36 -3.25 -7.25
C GLY A 361 -14.50 -4.17 -7.66
N GLY A 362 -15.54 -4.20 -6.83
CA GLY A 362 -16.78 -4.89 -7.14
C GLY A 362 -17.44 -4.27 -8.35
N GLY A 363 -17.67 -5.07 -9.38
CA GLY A 363 -18.40 -4.67 -10.57
C GLY A 363 -19.89 -4.68 -10.29
N GLY A 364 -20.42 -3.64 -9.65
CA GLY A 364 -21.83 -3.24 -9.75
C GLY A 364 -22.93 -4.14 -9.18
N SER A 365 -22.71 -5.38 -8.74
CA SER A 365 -23.75 -6.22 -8.12
C SER A 365 -23.17 -7.27 -7.19
N SER A 366 -23.04 -6.93 -5.91
CA SER A 366 -22.91 -7.94 -4.84
C SER A 366 -24.16 -7.85 -3.97
N GLY A 367 -24.95 -8.92 -3.95
CA GLY A 367 -26.22 -8.92 -3.25
C GLY A 367 -27.11 -10.10 -3.57
N PRO A 368 -28.21 -10.26 -2.81
CA PRO A 368 -29.22 -11.25 -3.08
C PRO A 368 -29.95 -10.93 -4.39
N ASP A 369 -29.99 -11.89 -5.30
CA ASP A 369 -30.89 -11.95 -6.44
C ASP A 369 -32.24 -12.55 -5.98
N PRO A 370 -33.30 -11.73 -5.91
CA PRO A 370 -34.61 -12.19 -5.44
C PRO A 370 -35.30 -13.14 -6.42
N THR A 371 -34.87 -13.20 -7.69
CA THR A 371 -35.47 -14.07 -8.71
C THR A 371 -34.95 -15.49 -8.63
N THR A 372 -33.68 -15.66 -8.28
CA THR A 372 -33.01 -16.96 -8.18
C THR A 372 -32.84 -17.44 -6.74
N ARG A 373 -33.08 -16.57 -5.74
CA ARG A 373 -32.81 -16.81 -4.30
C ARG A 373 -31.33 -17.14 -4.06
N GLU A 374 -30.45 -16.47 -4.79
CA GLU A 374 -29.01 -16.64 -4.69
C GLU A 374 -28.35 -15.32 -4.28
N PHE A 375 -27.26 -15.41 -3.55
CA PHE A 375 -26.33 -14.31 -3.42
C PHE A 375 -25.38 -14.36 -4.62
N VAL A 376 -25.31 -13.26 -5.38
CA VAL A 376 -24.42 -13.12 -6.52
C VAL A 376 -23.37 -12.09 -6.19
N SER A 377 -22.11 -12.38 -6.51
CA SER A 377 -21.01 -11.43 -6.30
C SER A 377 -19.96 -11.51 -7.41
N ASP A 378 -19.72 -10.35 -8.03
CA ASP A 378 -18.80 -10.19 -9.15
C ASP A 378 -17.68 -9.19 -8.83
N TYR A 379 -16.43 -9.63 -8.99
CA TYR A 379 -15.26 -8.79 -8.81
C TYR A 379 -14.30 -8.84 -10.00
N SER A 380 -13.64 -7.70 -10.22
CA SER A 380 -12.51 -7.56 -11.14
C SER A 380 -11.32 -7.00 -10.38
N TRP A 381 -10.20 -7.71 -10.46
CA TRP A 381 -8.97 -7.39 -9.75
C TRP A 381 -7.77 -7.51 -10.69
N HIS A 382 -6.69 -6.85 -10.31
CA HIS A 382 -5.40 -7.05 -10.93
C HIS A 382 -4.27 -7.01 -9.91
N SER A 383 -3.25 -7.81 -10.17
CA SER A 383 -1.98 -7.83 -9.43
C SER A 383 -0.87 -7.27 -10.32
N ILE A 384 -0.05 -6.37 -9.78
CA ILE A 384 1.08 -5.74 -10.47
C ILE A 384 2.37 -6.43 -10.02
N PHE A 385 3.21 -6.83 -10.98
CA PHE A 385 4.48 -7.48 -10.73
C PHE A 385 5.65 -6.66 -11.27
N LEU A 386 6.75 -6.66 -10.53
CA LEU A 386 8.01 -6.01 -10.88
C LEU A 386 9.21 -6.96 -10.69
N PRO A 387 10.28 -6.84 -11.49
CA PRO A 387 10.38 -6.03 -12.73
C PRO A 387 9.51 -6.60 -13.87
N THR A 388 9.62 -6.04 -15.08
CA THR A 388 8.96 -6.63 -16.26
C THR A 388 9.53 -8.02 -16.62
N LEU A 389 8.80 -8.79 -17.43
CA LEU A 389 9.17 -10.13 -17.88
C LEU A 389 10.49 -10.13 -18.66
N ASP A 390 11.34 -11.13 -18.41
CA ASP A 390 12.57 -11.31 -19.18
C ASP A 390 12.22 -11.65 -20.64
N THR A 391 12.82 -10.93 -21.59
CA THR A 391 12.56 -11.13 -23.03
C THR A 391 12.98 -12.51 -23.54
N ASN A 392 13.84 -13.23 -22.81
CA ASN A 392 14.28 -14.57 -23.16
C ASN A 392 13.40 -15.67 -22.54
N ALA A 393 12.51 -15.33 -21.61
CA ALA A 393 11.58 -16.27 -21.03
C ALA A 393 10.67 -16.87 -22.11
N LYS A 394 10.45 -18.18 -22.03
CA LYS A 394 9.58 -18.95 -22.95
C LYS A 394 8.33 -19.47 -22.27
N GLU A 395 8.31 -19.52 -20.94
CA GLU A 395 7.18 -19.97 -20.16
C GLU A 395 7.08 -19.14 -18.88
N ILE A 396 5.86 -18.77 -18.50
CA ILE A 396 5.55 -18.25 -17.16
C ILE A 396 4.89 -19.35 -16.34
N ILE A 397 5.19 -19.37 -15.06
CA ILE A 397 4.64 -20.26 -14.05
C ILE A 397 3.80 -19.42 -13.11
N VAL A 398 2.48 -19.52 -13.24
CA VAL A 398 1.51 -18.85 -12.36
C VAL A 398 1.09 -19.84 -11.29
N THR A 399 1.31 -19.51 -10.02
CA THR A 399 0.85 -20.34 -8.90
C THR A 399 -0.10 -19.57 -8.01
N VAL A 400 -1.35 -20.03 -7.91
CA VAL A 400 -2.31 -19.54 -6.91
C VAL A 400 -2.08 -20.33 -5.63
N LYS A 401 -1.42 -19.70 -4.67
CA LYS A 401 -1.09 -20.30 -3.38
C LYS A 401 -2.32 -20.39 -2.50
N GLU A 402 -3.12 -19.33 -2.46
CA GLU A 402 -4.24 -19.19 -1.53
C GLU A 402 -5.41 -18.49 -2.18
N VAL A 403 -6.60 -18.94 -1.78
CA VAL A 403 -7.88 -18.29 -2.09
C VAL A 403 -8.46 -17.86 -0.76
N GLN A 404 -8.55 -16.55 -0.57
CA GLN A 404 -8.97 -15.92 0.66
C GLN A 404 -10.30 -15.22 0.45
N TRP A 405 -11.18 -15.25 1.45
CA TRP A 405 -12.34 -14.39 1.55
C TRP A 405 -12.11 -13.42 2.70
N ILE A 406 -12.01 -12.13 2.37
CA ILE A 406 -11.78 -11.09 3.36
C ILE A 406 -13.13 -10.63 3.87
N LYS A 407 -13.42 -10.89 5.14
CA LYS A 407 -14.65 -10.46 5.81
C LYS A 407 -14.38 -9.18 6.60
N GLN A 408 -15.15 -8.13 6.33
CA GLN A 408 -14.99 -6.89 7.07
C GLN A 408 -15.83 -6.94 8.36
N ASN A 409 -15.17 -6.98 9.52
CA ASN A 409 -15.83 -6.83 10.81
C ASN A 409 -16.36 -5.39 10.96
N ARG A 410 -17.67 -5.19 10.71
CA ARG A 410 -18.33 -3.90 10.97
C ARG A 410 -19.29 -4.03 12.14
N ALA A 411 -18.79 -3.71 13.33
CA ALA A 411 -19.65 -3.35 14.46
C ALA A 411 -20.23 -1.92 14.34
N ILE A 412 -19.78 -1.09 13.41
CA ILE A 412 -20.12 0.34 13.37
C ILE A 412 -20.22 0.81 11.92
N MET A 413 -21.43 0.88 11.34
CA MET A 413 -21.78 1.88 10.31
C MET A 413 -23.30 2.05 10.27
N ASP A 414 -23.80 3.10 10.93
CA ASP A 414 -25.20 3.59 10.88
C ASP A 414 -25.52 4.34 9.58
N ILE A 415 -24.86 3.98 8.47
CA ILE A 415 -25.11 4.61 7.18
C ILE A 415 -26.22 3.81 6.46
N PRO A 416 -27.35 4.45 6.07
CA PRO A 416 -28.38 3.77 5.28
C PRO A 416 -27.78 3.34 3.93
N PRO A 417 -28.11 2.13 3.44
CA PRO A 417 -27.57 1.64 2.19
C PRO A 417 -27.97 2.57 1.03
N PRO A 418 -27.10 2.77 0.03
CA PRO A 418 -27.52 3.38 -1.22
C PRO A 418 -28.61 2.52 -1.87
N PRO A 419 -29.56 3.12 -2.61
CA PRO A 419 -30.59 2.37 -3.31
C PRO A 419 -29.96 1.38 -4.31
N PRO A 420 -30.60 0.21 -4.53
CA PRO A 420 -30.12 -0.77 -5.51
C PRO A 420 -29.98 -0.09 -6.87
N ARG A 421 -28.79 -0.18 -7.46
CA ARG A 421 -28.54 0.29 -8.83
C ARG A 421 -28.95 -0.82 -9.79
N GLU A 422 -29.52 -0.45 -10.92
CA GLU A 422 -29.71 -1.40 -12.02
C GLU A 422 -28.34 -1.97 -12.43
N PRO A 423 -28.22 -3.29 -12.60
CA PRO A 423 -26.97 -3.90 -13.04
C PRO A 423 -26.57 -3.31 -14.41
N PRO A 424 -25.28 -3.03 -14.65
CA PRO A 424 -24.84 -2.57 -15.95
C PRO A 424 -25.19 -3.62 -17.00
N HIS A 425 -25.70 -3.16 -18.14
CA HIS A 425 -26.00 -4.00 -19.29
C HIS A 425 -24.67 -4.56 -19.84
N MET A 426 -24.26 -5.73 -19.38
CA MET A 426 -23.10 -6.45 -19.89
C MET A 426 -23.44 -6.90 -21.32
N THR A 427 -22.68 -6.44 -22.31
CA THR A 427 -22.76 -6.98 -23.66
C THR A 427 -22.24 -8.42 -23.59
N PRO A 428 -23.02 -9.44 -23.98
CA PRO A 428 -22.51 -10.81 -24.01
C PRO A 428 -21.33 -10.86 -24.98
N ILE A 429 -20.29 -11.62 -24.61
CA ILE A 429 -19.21 -11.95 -25.54
C ILE A 429 -19.81 -12.94 -26.55
N GLU A 430 -20.47 -12.42 -27.58
CA GLU A 430 -20.93 -13.22 -28.71
C GLU A 430 -19.74 -13.55 -29.61
N ASN A 431 -19.50 -14.85 -29.79
CA ASN A 431 -18.72 -15.44 -30.88
C ASN A 431 -17.19 -15.23 -30.92
N GLN A 432 -16.52 -15.46 -29.80
CA GLN A 432 -15.18 -16.06 -29.84
C GLN A 432 -15.21 -17.36 -29.07
N PHE A 433 -14.75 -18.46 -29.67
CA PHE A 433 -14.60 -19.74 -28.98
C PHE A 433 -13.88 -19.47 -27.65
N PRO A 434 -14.53 -19.70 -26.49
CA PRO A 434 -13.85 -19.49 -25.23
C PRO A 434 -12.62 -20.41 -25.22
N PRO A 435 -11.43 -19.89 -24.89
CA PRO A 435 -10.25 -20.73 -24.74
C PRO A 435 -10.61 -21.86 -23.77
N LYS A 436 -10.21 -23.09 -24.09
CA LYS A 436 -10.60 -24.31 -23.35
C LYS A 436 -10.30 -24.15 -21.86
N ILE A 437 -11.31 -23.77 -21.10
CA ILE A 437 -11.22 -23.48 -19.67
C ILE A 437 -11.06 -24.83 -18.95
N VAL A 438 -9.99 -24.96 -18.17
CA VAL A 438 -9.71 -26.17 -17.39
C VAL A 438 -9.99 -25.84 -15.94
N ILE A 439 -11.00 -26.51 -15.36
CA ILE A 439 -11.23 -26.54 -13.91
C ILE A 439 -10.14 -27.42 -13.31
N ALA A 440 -9.35 -26.88 -12.39
CA ALA A 440 -8.29 -27.61 -11.71
C ALA A 440 -8.63 -27.76 -10.21
N GLU A 441 -8.25 -28.88 -9.60
CA GLU A 441 -8.25 -29.09 -8.14
C GLU A 441 -6.89 -28.60 -7.58
N GLY A 442 -6.90 -27.86 -6.47
CA GLY A 442 -5.73 -27.11 -5.97
C GLY A 442 -4.73 -27.93 -5.13
N PRO A 443 -3.50 -27.43 -4.89
CA PRO A 443 -2.96 -26.11 -5.27
C PRO A 443 -2.75 -25.96 -6.79
N TRP A 444 -2.97 -24.74 -7.29
CA TRP A 444 -3.02 -24.48 -8.73
C TRP A 444 -1.72 -23.88 -9.26
N THR A 445 -0.95 -24.68 -9.99
CA THR A 445 0.22 -24.22 -10.72
C THR A 445 -0.02 -24.40 -12.23
N PHE A 446 0.08 -23.30 -12.97
CA PHE A 446 -0.10 -23.27 -14.41
C PHE A 446 1.20 -22.87 -15.10
N LYS A 447 1.63 -23.72 -16.02
CA LYS A 447 2.71 -23.43 -16.96
C LYS A 447 2.10 -22.88 -18.24
N ILE A 448 2.43 -21.64 -18.58
CA ILE A 448 1.84 -20.90 -19.69
C ILE A 448 2.95 -20.51 -20.67
N PRO A 449 2.94 -21.02 -21.91
CA PRO A 449 3.96 -20.66 -22.90
C PRO A 449 3.81 -19.19 -23.30
N ILE A 450 4.94 -18.52 -23.51
CA ILE A 450 5.01 -17.13 -23.94
C ILE A 450 5.13 -17.10 -25.45
N ASN A 451 4.10 -16.61 -26.12
CA ASN A 451 4.17 -16.27 -27.52
C ASN A 451 4.55 -14.78 -27.63
N TRP A 452 5.84 -14.51 -27.83
CA TRP A 452 6.27 -13.16 -28.16
C TRP A 452 5.69 -12.78 -29.52
N GLN A 453 4.91 -11.69 -29.56
CA GLN A 453 4.52 -11.11 -30.83
C GLN A 453 5.81 -10.69 -31.55
N ASN A 454 6.16 -11.41 -32.62
CA ASN A 454 7.31 -11.06 -33.44
C ASN A 454 7.17 -9.59 -33.82
N GLN A 455 8.09 -8.74 -33.34
CA GLN A 455 8.28 -7.43 -33.92
C GLN A 455 8.62 -7.69 -35.38
N SER A 456 7.65 -7.48 -36.26
CA SER A 456 7.90 -7.45 -37.68
C SER A 456 8.97 -6.40 -37.91
N THR A 457 10.14 -6.87 -38.30
CA THR A 457 11.18 -6.10 -38.96
C THR A 457 10.56 -5.43 -40.18
N ASN A 458 10.00 -4.24 -40.00
CA ASN A 458 9.76 -3.29 -41.07
C ASN A 458 10.79 -2.17 -40.93
N GLU A 459 12.05 -2.52 -41.18
CA GLU A 459 13.00 -1.59 -41.78
C GLU A 459 12.98 -1.84 -43.28
N LYS A 460 12.39 -0.90 -44.01
CA LYS A 460 12.87 -0.45 -45.33
C LYS A 460 12.65 1.05 -45.45
#